data_AF-A0A4R7FYN6-F1
#
_entry.id   AF-A0A4R7FYN6-F1
#
_cell.length_a   1.000
_cell.length_b   1.000
_cell.length_c   1.000
_cell.angle_alpha   90.00
_cell.angle_beta   90.00
_cell.angle_gamma   90.00
#
_symmetry.space_group_name_H-M   'P 1'
#
loop_
_entity.id
_entity.type
_entity.pdbx_description
1 polymer ?
#
loop_
_entity_poly.entity_id
_entity_poly.type
_entity_poly.pdbx_seq_one_letter_code
_entity_poly.pdbx_strand_id
1 'polypeptide(L)' 'MITPAQRKANRRLAWILASIAVAFFIGFLVKMTVL' A
#
# COMPACT_ATOMS: atom_id res chain seq x y z
N MET A 1 20.94 13.28 2.42
CA MET A 1 20.28 13.88 1.23
C MET A 1 19.53 12.76 0.53
N ILE A 2 18.23 12.89 0.26
CA ILE A 2 17.52 11.88 -0.54
C ILE A 2 17.97 12.07 -1.99
N THR A 3 18.56 11.04 -2.58
CA THR A 3 18.93 11.09 -4.00
C THR A 3 17.68 10.97 -4.89
N PRO A 4 17.69 11.52 -6.11
CA PRO A 4 16.59 11.33 -7.06
C PRO A 4 16.26 9.84 -7.30
N ALA A 5 17.29 8.98 -7.32
CA ALA A 5 17.14 7.53 -7.44
C ALA A 5 16.40 6.92 -6.24
N GLN A 6 16.77 7.31 -5.00
CA GLN A 6 16.07 6.88 -3.79
C GLN A 6 14.61 7.36 -3.76
N ARG A 7 14.33 8.59 -4.19
CA ARG A 7 12.95 9.11 -4.27
C ARG A 7 12.08 8.29 -5.22
N LYS A 8 12.62 7.88 -6.38
CA LYS A 8 11.91 7.01 -7.34
C LYS A 8 11.63 5.63 -6.75
N ALA A 9 12.61 5.04 -6.08
CA ALA A 9 12.46 3.75 -5.41
C ALA A 9 11.42 3.81 -4.28
N ASN A 10 11.47 4.84 -3.43
CA ASN A 10 10.52 5.06 -2.34
C ASN A 10 9.10 5.28 -2.86
N ARG A 11 8.93 5.98 -3.99
CA ARG A 11 7.61 6.15 -4.63
C ARG A 11 7.05 4.80 -5.09
N ARG A 12 7.87 3.95 -5.70
CA ARG A 12 7.44 2.59 -6.10
C ARG A 12 7.07 1.75 -4.87
N LEU A 13 7.89 1.80 -3.81
CA LEU A 13 7.62 1.12 -2.55
C LEU A 13 6.29 1.58 -1.94
N ALA A 14 6.04 2.89 -1.92
CA ALA A 14 4.79 3.46 -1.40
C ALA A 14 3.57 2.93 -2.16
N TRP A 15 3.63 2.84 -3.49
CA TRP A 15 2.55 2.25 -4.28
C TRP A 15 2.32 0.77 -3.98
N ILE A 16 3.40 -0.01 -3.79
CA ILE A 16 3.28 -1.43 -3.40
C ILE A 16 2.61 -1.56 -2.03
N LEU A 17 3.07 -0.79 -1.04
CA LEU A 17 2.50 -0.80 0.31
C LEU A 17 1.05 -0.35 0.31
N ALA A 18 0.69 0.67 -0.47
CA ALA A 18 -0.69 1.14 -0.61
C ALA A 18 -1.59 0.05 -1.20
N SER A 19 -1.15 -0.65 -2.25
CA SER A 19 -1.92 -1.76 -2.84
C SER A 19 -2.17 -2.88 -1.84
N ILE A 20 -1.15 -3.27 -1.07
CA ILE A 20 -1.28 -4.28 -0.02
C ILE A 20 -2.28 -3.79 1.04
N ALA A 21 -2.10 -2.58 1.57
CA ALA A 21 -2.98 -2.01 2.58
C ALA A 21 -4.45 -1.99 2.12
N VAL A 22 -4.71 -1.60 0.86
CA VAL A 22 -6.06 -1.61 0.28
C VAL A 22 -6.64 -3.02 0.21
N ALA A 23 -5.87 -4.02 -0.25
CA ALA A 23 -6.34 -5.41 -0.33
C ALA A 23 -6.74 -5.97 1.05
N PHE A 24 -5.90 -5.74 2.06
CA PHE A 24 -6.19 -6.14 3.44
C PHE A 24 -7.40 -5.38 4.01
N PHE A 25 -7.47 -4.08 3.79
CA PHE A 25 -8.58 -3.27 4.28
C PHE A 25 -9.92 -3.70 3.69
N ILE A 26 -9.98 -3.94 2.38
CA ILE A 26 -11.18 -4.45 1.72
C ILE A 26 -11.54 -5.84 2.26
N GLY A 27 -10.58 -6.76 2.35
CA GLY A 27 -10.83 -8.10 2.90
C GLY A 27 -11.35 -8.05 4.34
N PHE A 28 -10.81 -7.14 5.15
CA PHE A 28 -11.26 -6.90 6.51
C PHE A 28 -12.69 -6.34 6.56
N LEU A 29 -12.99 -5.31 5.75
CA LEU A 29 -14.34 -4.74 5.67
C LEU A 29 -15.37 -5.79 5.25
N VAL A 30 -15.08 -6.58 4.21
CA VAL A 30 -15.97 -7.67 3.77
C VAL A 30 -16.24 -8.64 4.91
N LYS A 31 -15.21 -9.02 5.68
CA LYS A 31 -15.39 -9.90 6.83
C LYS A 31 -16.21 -9.25 7.95
N MET A 32 -16.07 -7.96 8.21
CA MET A 32 -16.83 -7.31 9.28
C MET A 32 -18.29 -7.01 8.90
N THR A 33 -18.59 -6.79 7.61
CA THR A 33 -19.92 -6.35 7.18
C THR A 33 -20.77 -7.46 6.56
N VAL A 34 -20.16 -8.50 5.96
CA VAL A 34 -20.87 -9.54 5.20
C VAL A 34 -20.83 -10.92 5.87
N LEU A 35 -19.75 -11.26 6.56
CA LEU A 35 -19.53 -12.58 7.18
C LEU A 35 -19.77 -12.54 8.70
#